data_AF-A0A956N2G6-F1
#
_entry.id   AF-A0A956N2G6-F1
#
_cell.length_a   1.000
_cell.length_b   1.000
_cell.length_c   1.000
_cell.angle_alpha   90.00
_cell.angle_beta   90.00
_cell.angle_gamma   90.00
#
_symmetry.space_group_name_H-M   'P 1'
#
loop_
_entity.id
_entity.type
_entity.pdbx_description
1 polymer ?
#
loop_
_entity_poly.entity_id
_entity_poly.type
_entity_poly.pdbx_seq_one_letter_code
_entity_poly.pdbx_strand_id
1 'polypeptide(L)' 'MIYIVLFLEFFKVGLFTIGGGLASLPFLYELAEKYTWINNSMIADMIAISQSTPGPIGINMATY' A
#
# COMPACT_ATOMS: atom_id res chain seq x y z
N MET A 1 -13.87 -12.56 -9.12
CA MET A 1 -12.42 -12.88 -9.06
C MET A 1 -11.53 -11.78 -8.45
N ILE A 2 -11.94 -10.49 -8.41
CA ILE A 2 -11.11 -9.39 -7.88
C ILE A 2 -10.62 -9.64 -6.44
N TYR A 3 -11.44 -10.23 -5.57
CA TYR A 3 -11.06 -10.51 -4.17
C TYR A 3 -9.88 -11.46 -4.03
N ILE A 4 -9.74 -12.45 -4.91
CA ILE A 4 -8.60 -13.38 -4.91
C ILE A 4 -7.33 -12.64 -5.36
N VAL A 5 -7.44 -11.76 -6.36
CA VAL A 5 -6.32 -10.95 -6.83
C VAL A 5 -5.83 -10.03 -5.72
N LEU A 6 -6.76 -9.30 -5.06
CA LEU A 6 -6.42 -8.45 -3.92
C LEU A 6 -5.74 -9.25 -2.82
N PHE A 7 -6.33 -10.40 -2.43
CA PHE A 7 -5.73 -11.26 -1.42
C PHE A 7 -4.29 -11.67 -1.76
N LEU A 8 -4.05 -12.16 -2.99
CA LEU A 8 -2.72 -12.63 -3.40
C LEU A 8 -1.69 -11.50 -3.51
N GLU A 9 -2.09 -10.35 -4.07
CA GLU A 9 -1.21 -9.20 -4.21
C GLU A 9 -0.82 -8.65 -2.83
N PHE A 10 -1.78 -8.40 -1.95
CA PHE A 10 -1.48 -7.91 -0.59
C PHE A 10 -0.79 -8.95 0.28
N PHE A 11 -1.03 -10.25 0.07
CA PHE A 11 -0.28 -11.32 0.73
C PHE A 11 1.20 -11.32 0.31
N LYS A 12 1.48 -11.15 -1.00
CA LYS A 12 2.85 -10.97 -1.52
C LYS A 12 3.49 -9.73 -0.89
N VAL A 13 2.80 -8.58 -0.88
CA VAL A 13 3.33 -7.36 -0.25
C VAL A 13 3.68 -7.63 1.22
N GLY A 14 2.79 -8.27 1.98
CA GLY A 14 3.02 -8.58 3.40
C GLY A 14 4.24 -9.47 3.64
N LEU A 15 4.51 -10.46 2.78
CA LEU A 15 5.68 -11.33 2.90
C LEU A 15 7.01 -10.60 2.69
N PHE A 16 7.03 -9.57 1.84
CA PHE A 16 8.27 -8.89 1.42
C PHE A 16 8.42 -7.47 1.99
N THR A 17 7.52 -7.01 2.85
CA THR A 17 7.60 -5.70 3.54
C THR A 17 8.45 -5.80 4.82
N ILE A 18 9.66 -6.33 4.71
CA ILE A 18 10.62 -6.42 5.83
C ILE A 18 11.35 -5.08 5.93
N GLY A 19 10.87 -4.19 6.81
CA GLY A 19 11.36 -2.81 6.92
C GLY A 19 10.30 -1.77 7.29
N GLY A 20 9.05 -2.18 7.52
CA GLY A 20 7.95 -1.29 7.92
C GLY A 20 7.21 -0.68 6.72
N GLY A 21 6.31 0.28 6.98
CA GLY A 21 5.36 0.79 5.97
C GLY A 21 5.97 1.46 4.74
N LEU A 22 7.24 1.90 4.79
CA LEU A 22 7.91 2.45 3.60
C LEU A 22 8.40 1.36 2.65
N ALA A 23 8.68 0.15 3.16
CA ALA A 23 9.12 -0.98 2.35
C ALA A 23 8.00 -1.53 1.44
N SER A 24 6.72 -1.22 1.72
CA SER A 24 5.59 -1.61 0.87
C SER A 24 5.38 -0.68 -0.32
N LEU A 25 5.97 0.53 -0.34
CA LEU A 25 5.74 1.53 -1.39
C LEU A 25 6.09 1.04 -2.80
N PRO A 26 7.26 0.39 -3.05
CA PRO A 26 7.58 -0.11 -4.38
C PRO A 26 6.53 -1.08 -4.92
N PHE A 27 5.96 -1.92 -4.06
CA PHE A 27 4.89 -2.84 -4.44
C PHE A 27 3.57 -2.12 -4.74
N LEU A 28 3.23 -1.07 -4.00
CA LEU A 28 2.03 -0.27 -4.27
C LEU A 28 2.13 0.46 -5.62
N TYR A 29 3.30 1.02 -5.95
CA TYR A 29 3.52 1.63 -7.26
C TYR A 29 3.47 0.59 -8.39
N GLU A 30 4.04 -0.61 -8.21
CA GLU A 30 3.89 -1.74 -9.16
C GLU A 30 2.41 -2.09 -9.38
N LEU A 31 1.61 -2.10 -8.31
CA LEU A 31 0.17 -2.35 -8.38
C LEU A 31 -0.58 -1.24 -9.15
N ALA A 32 -0.16 0.01 -9.01
CA ALA A 32 -0.75 1.16 -9.71
C ALA A 32 -0.44 1.17 -11.21
N GLU A 33 0.69 0.60 -11.62
CA GLU A 33 1.00 0.38 -13.04
C GLU A 33 0.25 -0.82 -13.61
N LYS A 34 0.10 -1.89 -12.82
CA LYS A 34 -0.47 -3.17 -13.26
C LYS A 34 -2.00 -3.17 -13.27
N TYR A 35 -2.63 -2.40 -12.40
CA TYR A 35 -4.08 -2.40 -12.21
C TYR A 35 -4.68 -1.00 -12.21
N THR A 36 -5.96 -0.90 -12.56
CA THR A 36 -6.68 0.38 -12.67
C THR A 36 -7.36 0.84 -11.37
N TRP A 37 -7.33 0.02 -10.32
CA TRP A 37 -8.03 0.28 -9.05
C TRP A 37 -7.17 1.04 -8.02
N ILE A 38 -5.89 1.22 -8.28
CA ILE A 38 -4.98 2.06 -7.49
C ILE A 38 -4.18 2.92 -8.47
N ASN A 39 -3.85 4.14 -8.07
CA ASN A 39 -3.08 5.06 -8.89
C ASN A 39 -2.03 5.79 -8.03
N ASN A 40 -1.07 6.43 -8.70
CA ASN A 40 0.04 7.09 -8.02
C ASN A 40 -0.39 8.26 -7.14
N SER A 41 -1.49 8.96 -7.46
CA SER A 41 -1.97 10.07 -6.63
C SER A 41 -2.59 9.55 -5.33
N MET A 42 -3.38 8.48 -5.39
CA MET A 42 -3.95 7.80 -4.22
C MET A 42 -2.86 7.35 -3.26
N ILE A 43 -1.76 6.78 -3.78
CA ILE A 43 -0.62 6.39 -2.94
C ILE A 43 0.01 7.61 -2.26
N ALA A 44 0.19 8.71 -3.00
CA ALA A 44 0.73 9.95 -2.42
C ALA A 44 -0.20 10.53 -1.32
N ASP A 45 -1.50 10.52 -1.55
CA ASP A 45 -2.51 10.98 -0.58
C ASP A 45 -2.50 10.11 0.69
N MET A 46 -2.42 8.78 0.54
CA MET A 46 -2.31 7.83 1.67
C MET A 46 -1.06 8.09 2.52
N ILE A 47 0.08 8.37 1.87
CA ILE A 47 1.33 8.73 2.59
C ILE A 47 1.16 10.05 3.33
N ALA A 48 0.58 11.08 2.70
CA ALA A 48 0.40 12.39 3.30
C ALA A 48 -0.48 12.31 4.56
N ILE A 49 -1.61 11.60 4.48
CA ILE A 49 -2.50 11.36 5.62
C ILE A 49 -1.77 10.56 6.71
N SER A 50 -1.07 9.50 6.32
CA SER A 50 -0.36 8.61 7.27
C SER A 50 0.78 9.29 8.01
N GLN A 51 1.43 10.28 7.39
CA GLN A 51 2.48 11.09 8.00
C GLN A 51 1.93 12.25 8.84
N SER A 52 0.69 12.69 8.57
CA SER A 52 0.01 13.70 9.40
C SER A 52 -0.55 13.12 10.71
N THR A 53 -0.74 11.80 10.78
CA THR A 53 -1.26 11.09 11.94
C THR A 53 -0.11 10.49 12.76
N PRO A 54 -0.09 10.62 14.09
CA PRO A 54 0.97 10.05 14.91
C PRO A 54 0.88 8.52 14.91
N GLY A 55 1.95 7.83 14.52
CA GLY A 55 2.04 6.37 14.54
C GLY A 55 2.86 5.77 13.40
N PRO A 56 2.92 4.43 13.30
CA PRO A 56 3.60 3.76 12.21
C PRO A 56 2.85 3.94 10.88
N ILE A 57 3.53 4.44 9.85
CA ILE A 57 2.97 4.71 8.51
C ILE A 57 2.18 3.51 7.96
N GLY A 58 2.69 2.28 8.13
CA GLY A 58 2.03 1.08 7.60
C GLY A 58 0.66 0.79 8.24
N ILE A 59 0.48 1.14 9.51
CA ILE A 59 -0.80 0.98 10.21
C ILE A 59 -1.76 2.11 9.79
N ASN A 60 -1.24 3.33 9.70
CA ASN A 60 -2.03 4.49 9.31
C ASN A 60 -2.55 4.35 7.87
N MET A 61 -1.72 3.88 6.92
CA MET A 61 -2.12 3.63 5.53
C MET A 61 -3.15 2.49 5.39
N ALA A 62 -3.18 1.54 6.33
CA ALA A 62 -4.19 0.49 6.32
C ALA A 62 -5.54 0.98 6.86
N THR A 63 -5.56 2.12 7.55
CA THR A 63 -6.73 2.65 8.26
C THR A 63 -7.47 3.74 7.48
N TYR A 64 -6.75 4.53 6.68
CA TYR A 64 -7.25 5.70 5.95
C TYR A 64 -6.99 5.59 4.46
#